data_AF-A0A2V7WXM7-F1
#
_entry.id   AF-A0A2V7WXM7-F1
#
_cell.length_a   1.000
_cell.length_b   1.000
_cell.length_c   1.000
_cell.angle_alpha   90.00
_cell.angle_beta   90.00
_cell.angle_gamma   90.00
#
_symmetry.space_group_name_H-M   'P 1'
#
loop_
_entity.id
_entity.type
_entity.pdbx_description
1 polymer ?
#
loop_
_entity_poly.entity_id
_entity_poly.type
_entity_poly.pdbx_seq_one_letter_code
_entity_poly.pdbx_strand_id
1 'polypeptide(L)'
;DTRSAGYYRNIADDRRELERKVRTVVRGLHVLATNARMLNPFRHGLFAWQLASHKLCRWLVPFAMVGAALGNVALLPRHPLYGATLLLQCAFYAIALAGVRTGAPRLRIPAYLLRANAAVLLAWHRFARGERIALWNPSDRLAALPQTGTR
;
A
#
# COMPACT_ATOMS: atom_id res chain seq x y z
N ASP A 1 26.83 -7.65 20.50
CA ASP A 1 25.90 -7.55 21.63
C ASP A 1 24.65 -8.38 21.31
N THR A 2 24.47 -9.52 21.97
CA THR A 2 23.40 -10.51 21.71
C THR A 2 22.05 -10.13 22.33
N ARG A 3 21.95 -8.92 22.92
CA ARG A 3 20.76 -8.43 23.64
C ARG A 3 19.74 -7.69 22.79
N SER A 4 19.97 -7.48 21.49
CA SER A 4 19.02 -6.82 20.59
C SER A 4 18.26 -7.81 19.70
N ALA A 5 17.66 -8.85 20.29
CA ALA A 5 16.74 -9.73 19.58
C ALA A 5 15.31 -9.16 19.68
N GLY A 6 14.87 -8.46 18.62
CA GLY A 6 13.51 -7.92 18.53
C GLY A 6 12.53 -8.95 17.93
N TYR A 7 11.69 -9.55 18.76
CA TYR A 7 10.62 -10.44 18.29
C TYR A 7 9.34 -9.63 18.00
N TYR A 8 8.87 -9.67 16.75
CA TYR A 8 7.61 -9.05 16.35
C TYR A 8 6.66 -10.12 15.82
N ARG A 9 5.56 -10.37 16.53
CA ARG A 9 4.43 -11.12 15.97
C ARG A 9 3.72 -10.26 14.94
N ASN A 10 3.41 -10.87 13.79
CA ASN A 10 2.56 -10.22 12.80
C ASN A 10 1.16 -9.99 13.40
N ILE A 11 0.52 -8.89 13.02
CA ILE A 11 -0.84 -8.58 13.48
C ILE A 11 -1.76 -9.66 12.88
N ALA A 12 -2.40 -10.45 13.75
CA ALA A 12 -3.29 -11.54 13.31
C ALA A 12 -4.57 -11.03 12.61
N ASP A 13 -4.96 -9.79 12.91
CA ASP A 13 -6.15 -9.15 12.35
C ASP A 13 -5.81 -8.36 11.07
N ASP A 14 -6.27 -8.91 9.95
CA ASP A 14 -6.15 -8.32 8.60
C ASP A 14 -6.70 -6.89 8.52
N ARG A 15 -7.77 -6.56 9.26
CA ARG A 15 -8.37 -5.22 9.26
C ARG A 15 -7.45 -4.22 9.96
N ARG A 16 -6.85 -4.61 11.09
CA ARG A 16 -5.89 -3.77 11.81
C ARG A 16 -4.61 -3.54 11.00
N GLU A 17 -4.16 -4.54 10.25
CA GLU A 17 -3.02 -4.37 9.33
C GLU A 17 -3.37 -3.44 8.15
N LEU A 18 -4.59 -3.52 7.61
CA LEU A 18 -5.09 -2.59 6.60
C LEU A 18 -5.10 -1.14 7.14
N GLU A 19 -5.69 -0.91 8.31
CA GLU A 19 -5.74 0.41 8.94
C GLU A 19 -4.35 0.97 9.25
N ARG A 20 -3.44 0.11 9.72
CA ARG A 20 -2.03 0.49 9.93
C ARG A 20 -1.39 0.96 8.63
N LYS A 21 -1.60 0.25 7.53
CA LYS A 21 -1.07 0.64 6.20
C LYS A 21 -1.67 1.96 5.76
N VAL A 22 -2.99 2.12 5.84
CA VAL A 22 -3.70 3.37 5.52
C VAL A 22 -3.10 4.53 6.31
N ARG A 23 -2.96 4.39 7.63
CA ARG A 23 -2.38 5.40 8.52
C ARG A 23 -0.95 5.79 8.11
N THR A 24 -0.14 4.79 7.77
CA THR A 24 1.26 5.00 7.33
C THR A 24 1.31 5.79 6.03
N VAL A 25 0.46 5.46 5.06
CA VAL A 25 0.39 6.16 3.76
C VAL A 25 -0.16 7.57 3.92
N VAL A 26 -1.24 7.77 4.69
CA VAL A 26 -1.80 9.11 4.98
C VAL A 26 -0.76 10.04 5.59
N ARG A 27 -0.01 9.56 6.59
CA ARG A 27 1.10 10.34 7.18
C ARG A 27 2.18 10.65 6.16
N GLY A 28 2.56 9.66 5.35
CA GLY A 28 3.52 9.85 4.27
C GLY A 28 3.09 10.91 3.26
N LEU A 29 1.81 10.89 2.83
CA LEU A 29 1.23 11.88 1.93
C LEU A 29 1.25 13.27 2.55
N HIS A 30 0.90 13.40 3.84
CA HIS A 30 0.95 14.68 4.53
C HIS A 30 2.38 15.22 4.64
N VAL A 31 3.34 14.39 5.04
CA VAL A 31 4.76 14.79 5.10
C VAL A 31 5.27 15.23 3.73
N LEU A 32 4.92 14.49 2.67
CA LEU A 32 5.31 14.83 1.30
C LEU A 32 4.67 16.13 0.83
N ALA A 33 3.38 16.34 1.12
CA ALA A 33 2.66 17.55 0.74
C ALA A 33 3.21 18.81 1.45
N THR A 34 3.44 18.74 2.77
CA THR A 34 4.04 19.83 3.54
C THR A 34 5.47 20.14 3.08
N ASN A 35 6.22 19.12 2.65
CA ASN A 35 7.60 19.25 2.19
C ASN A 35 7.74 19.08 0.67
N ALA A 36 6.74 19.51 -0.11
CA ALA A 36 6.72 19.29 -1.57
C ALA A 36 7.96 19.86 -2.30
N ARG A 37 8.62 20.87 -1.71
CA ARG A 37 9.88 21.43 -2.21
C ARG A 37 11.01 20.39 -2.34
N MET A 38 10.97 19.33 -1.52
CA MET A 38 11.93 18.21 -1.57
C MET A 38 11.84 17.39 -2.86
N LEU A 39 10.72 17.47 -3.59
CA LEU A 39 10.55 16.80 -4.88
C LEU A 39 11.20 17.57 -6.04
N ASN A 40 11.76 18.77 -5.81
CA ASN A 40 12.42 19.53 -6.85
C ASN A 40 13.79 18.91 -7.20
N PRO A 41 13.96 18.30 -8.40
CA PRO A 41 15.22 17.66 -8.80
C PRO A 41 16.34 18.67 -9.03
N PHE A 42 16.03 19.92 -9.38
CA PHE A 42 17.03 20.97 -9.55
C PHE A 42 17.62 21.45 -8.23
N ARG A 43 16.90 21.27 -7.11
CA ARG A 43 17.39 21.63 -5.77
C ARG A 43 18.00 20.45 -5.00
N HIS A 44 17.48 19.24 -5.18
CA HIS A 44 17.87 18.08 -4.36
C HIS A 44 18.42 16.90 -5.18
N GLY A 45 18.59 17.04 -6.51
CA GLY A 45 19.23 16.05 -7.38
C GLY A 45 18.67 14.65 -7.23
N LEU A 46 19.56 13.69 -6.93
CA LEU A 46 19.22 12.27 -6.76
C LEU A 46 18.22 11.99 -5.63
N PHE A 47 18.22 12.79 -4.57
CA PHE A 47 17.29 12.60 -3.45
C PHE A 47 15.83 12.81 -3.89
N ALA A 48 15.57 13.88 -4.65
CA ALA A 48 14.25 14.14 -5.21
C ALA A 48 13.81 13.00 -6.14
N TRP A 49 14.72 12.48 -6.97
CA TRP A 49 14.45 11.35 -7.85
C TRP A 49 14.09 10.08 -7.07
N GLN A 50 14.85 9.71 -6.04
CA GLN A 50 14.56 8.55 -5.20
C GLN A 50 13.22 8.70 -4.48
N LEU A 51 12.94 9.89 -3.94
CA LEU A 51 11.68 10.19 -3.27
C LEU A 51 10.48 10.07 -4.23
N ALA A 52 10.59 10.66 -5.43
CA ALA A 52 9.56 10.60 -6.45
C ALA A 52 9.34 9.17 -6.97
N SER A 53 10.41 8.52 -7.44
CA SER A 53 10.31 7.19 -8.06
C SER A 53 9.90 6.10 -7.06
N HIS A 54 10.40 6.12 -5.83
CA HIS A 54 10.19 5.01 -4.89
C HIS A 54 8.99 5.22 -3.97
N LYS A 55 8.73 6.45 -3.50
CA LYS A 55 7.59 6.75 -2.63
C LYS A 55 6.38 7.25 -3.41
N LEU A 56 6.54 8.29 -4.22
CA LEU A 56 5.40 8.89 -4.92
C LEU A 56 4.81 7.92 -5.96
N CYS A 57 5.62 7.34 -6.84
CA CYS A 57 5.11 6.40 -7.84
C CYS A 57 4.45 5.18 -7.19
N ARG A 58 4.98 4.68 -6.06
CA ARG A 58 4.35 3.58 -5.30
C ARG A 58 2.94 3.93 -4.84
N TRP A 59 2.69 5.18 -4.43
CA TRP A 59 1.36 5.64 -4.06
C TRP A 59 0.46 5.96 -5.26
N LEU A 60 1.03 6.08 -6.46
CA LEU A 60 0.30 6.28 -7.72
C LEU A 60 -0.03 4.99 -8.46
N VAL A 61 0.61 3.86 -8.12
CA VAL A 61 0.34 2.53 -8.70
C VAL A 61 -1.16 2.21 -8.81
N PRO A 62 -2.01 2.36 -7.76
CA PRO A 62 -3.41 1.99 -7.91
C PRO A 62 -4.16 2.86 -8.93
N PHE A 63 -3.78 4.14 -9.09
CA PHE A 63 -4.35 5.00 -10.13
C PHE A 63 -3.90 4.58 -11.52
N ALA A 64 -2.62 4.20 -11.67
CA ALA A 64 -2.11 3.66 -12.93
C ALA A 64 -2.82 2.35 -13.30
N MET A 65 -3.14 1.49 -12.33
CA MET A 65 -3.92 0.26 -12.56
C MET A 65 -5.34 0.55 -13.05
N VAL A 66 -6.02 1.53 -12.45
CA VAL A 66 -7.36 1.99 -12.90
C VAL A 66 -7.26 2.62 -14.29
N GLY A 67 -6.28 3.49 -14.51
CA GLY A 67 -6.04 4.12 -15.81
C GLY A 67 -5.75 3.10 -16.92
N ALA A 68 -4.98 2.05 -16.62
CA ALA A 68 -4.74 0.95 -17.56
C ALA A 68 -6.02 0.19 -17.91
N ALA A 69 -6.90 -0.08 -16.93
CA ALA A 69 -8.19 -0.73 -17.19
C ALA A 69 -9.07 0.15 -18.10
N LEU A 70 -9.19 1.44 -17.79
CA LEU A 70 -9.96 2.39 -18.59
C LEU A 70 -9.37 2.54 -20.01
N GLY A 71 -8.05 2.60 -20.12
CA GLY A 71 -7.34 2.64 -21.39
C GLY A 71 -7.63 1.40 -22.24
N ASN A 72 -7.55 0.20 -21.65
CA ASN A 72 -7.86 -1.04 -22.35
C ASN A 72 -9.31 -1.07 -22.86
N VAL A 73 -10.28 -0.60 -22.06
CA VAL A 73 -11.68 -0.50 -22.49
C VAL A 73 -11.84 0.51 -23.63
N ALA A 74 -11.24 1.69 -23.51
CA ALA A 74 -11.32 2.73 -24.54
C ALA A 74 -10.63 2.33 -25.86
N LEU A 75 -9.61 1.48 -25.80
CA LEU A 75 -8.82 1.02 -26.95
C LEU A 75 -9.27 -0.34 -27.48
N LEU A 76 -10.26 -0.98 -26.85
CA LEU A 76 -10.77 -2.29 -27.22
C LEU A 76 -11.17 -2.40 -28.71
N PRO A 77 -11.81 -1.40 -29.35
CA PRO A 77 -12.16 -1.47 -30.76
C PRO A 77 -10.97 -1.34 -31.72
N ARG A 78 -9.81 -0.85 -31.25
CA ARG A 78 -8.67 -0.54 -32.12
C ARG A 78 -7.78 -1.75 -32.39
N HIS A 79 -7.58 -2.61 -31.40
CA HIS A 79 -6.66 -3.74 -31.54
C HIS A 79 -6.98 -4.87 -30.55
N PRO A 80 -6.94 -6.15 -30.96
CA PRO A 80 -7.28 -7.29 -30.09
C PRO A 80 -6.38 -7.45 -28.86
N LEU A 81 -5.15 -6.91 -28.91
CA LEU A 81 -4.22 -6.85 -27.76
C LEU A 81 -4.87 -6.22 -26.52
N TYR A 82 -5.73 -5.21 -26.69
CA TYR A 82 -6.41 -4.56 -25.56
C TYR A 82 -7.47 -5.47 -24.92
N GLY A 83 -8.08 -6.37 -25.70
CA GLY A 83 -8.96 -7.41 -25.18
C GLY A 83 -8.20 -8.45 -24.36
N ALA A 84 -7.06 -8.92 -24.87
CA ALA A 84 -6.21 -9.89 -24.17
C ALA A 84 -5.65 -9.32 -22.84
N THR A 85 -5.16 -8.09 -22.86
CA THR A 85 -4.64 -7.41 -21.66
C THR A 85 -5.74 -7.08 -20.65
N LEU A 86 -6.94 -6.69 -21.11
CA LEU A 86 -8.10 -6.50 -20.24
C LEU A 86 -8.52 -7.82 -19.58
N LEU A 87 -8.58 -8.92 -20.34
CA LEU A 87 -8.91 -10.24 -19.81
C LEU A 87 -7.90 -10.69 -18.75
N LEU A 88 -6.60 -10.51 -19.01
CA LEU A 88 -5.54 -10.81 -18.06
C LEU A 88 -5.68 -9.98 -16.79
N GLN A 89 -6.00 -8.70 -16.91
CA GLN A 89 -6.23 -7.80 -15.78
C GLN A 89 -7.44 -8.22 -14.95
N CYS A 90 -8.55 -8.58 -15.60
CA CYS A 90 -9.74 -9.13 -14.94
C CYS A 90 -9.44 -10.46 -14.22
N ALA A 91 -8.72 -11.36 -14.88
CA ALA A 91 -8.30 -12.64 -14.29
C ALA A 91 -7.42 -12.43 -13.06
N PHE A 92 -6.45 -11.52 -13.13
CA PHE A 92 -5.61 -11.14 -11.99
C PHE A 92 -6.46 -10.65 -10.80
N TYR A 93 -7.43 -9.75 -11.04
CA TYR A 93 -8.30 -9.27 -9.97
C TYR A 93 -9.20 -10.35 -9.40
N ALA A 94 -9.74 -11.25 -10.23
CA ALA A 94 -10.54 -12.38 -9.78
C ALA A 94 -9.72 -13.32 -8.88
N ILE A 95 -8.50 -13.67 -9.29
CA ILE A 95 -7.58 -14.51 -8.51
C ILE A 95 -7.20 -13.83 -7.19
N ALA A 96 -6.86 -12.54 -7.24
CA ALA A 96 -6.53 -11.77 -6.04
C ALA A 96 -7.70 -11.72 -5.05
N LEU A 97 -8.91 -11.48 -5.54
CA LEU A 97 -10.11 -11.43 -4.72
C LEU A 97 -10.46 -12.80 -4.14
N ALA A 98 -10.30 -13.88 -4.91
CA ALA A 98 -10.43 -15.25 -4.41
C ALA A 98 -9.43 -15.52 -3.28
N GLY A 99 -8.18 -15.09 -3.43
CA GLY A 99 -7.17 -15.18 -2.37
C GLY A 99 -7.53 -14.40 -1.11
N VAL A 100 -8.12 -13.20 -1.24
CA VAL A 100 -8.59 -12.40 -0.11
C VAL A 100 -9.71 -13.10 0.68
N ARG A 101 -10.61 -13.80 -0.01
CA ARG A 101 -11.76 -14.50 0.60
C ARG A 101 -11.38 -15.86 1.19
N THR A 102 -10.56 -16.62 0.48
CA THR A 102 -10.20 -18.00 0.86
C THR A 102 -9.04 -18.08 1.84
N GLY A 103 -8.16 -17.06 1.88
CA GLY A 103 -6.92 -17.12 2.65
C GLY A 103 -5.90 -18.14 2.13
N ALA A 104 -6.11 -18.68 0.92
CA ALA A 104 -5.27 -19.75 0.38
C ALA A 104 -3.80 -19.30 0.25
N PRO A 105 -2.82 -20.08 0.72
CA PRO A 105 -1.40 -19.67 0.73
C PRO A 105 -0.84 -19.42 -0.68
N ARG A 106 -1.29 -20.18 -1.68
CA ARG A 106 -0.92 -20.01 -3.09
C ARG A 106 -1.41 -18.67 -3.67
N LEU A 107 -2.48 -18.11 -3.12
CA LEU A 107 -3.07 -16.84 -3.56
C LEU A 107 -2.68 -15.65 -2.67
N ARG A 108 -1.76 -15.86 -1.73
CA ARG A 108 -1.37 -14.83 -0.76
C ARG A 108 -0.74 -13.60 -1.42
N ILE A 109 0.07 -13.80 -2.47
CA ILE A 109 0.74 -12.72 -3.19
C ILE A 109 -0.27 -11.82 -3.94
N PRO A 110 -1.14 -12.34 -4.83
CA PRO A 110 -2.12 -11.50 -5.53
C PRO A 110 -3.10 -10.85 -4.55
N ALA A 111 -3.54 -11.57 -3.51
CA ALA A 111 -4.39 -11.00 -2.46
C ALA A 111 -3.71 -9.85 -1.71
N TYR A 112 -2.42 -10.01 -1.37
CA TYR A 112 -1.63 -8.96 -0.74
C TYR A 112 -1.50 -7.73 -1.63
N LEU A 113 -1.24 -7.90 -2.93
CA LEU A 113 -1.12 -6.80 -3.88
C LEU A 113 -2.43 -6.00 -3.97
N LEU A 114 -3.57 -6.69 -4.06
CA LEU A 114 -4.89 -6.06 -4.08
C LEU A 114 -5.17 -5.28 -2.79
N ARG A 115 -4.96 -5.90 -1.62
CA ARG A 115 -5.16 -5.26 -0.31
C ARG A 115 -4.24 -4.05 -0.11
N ALA A 116 -2.97 -4.15 -0.53
CA ALA A 116 -2.01 -3.05 -0.42
C ALA A 116 -2.41 -1.84 -1.27
N ASN A 117 -2.85 -2.08 -2.51
CA ASN A 117 -3.33 -1.02 -3.39
C ASN A 117 -4.66 -0.41 -2.91
N ALA A 118 -5.57 -1.23 -2.37
CA ALA A 118 -6.79 -0.74 -1.73
C ALA A 118 -6.50 0.17 -0.53
N ALA A 119 -5.49 -0.18 0.30
CA ALA A 119 -5.05 0.66 1.41
C ALA A 119 -4.55 2.04 0.94
N VAL A 120 -3.83 2.08 -0.18
CA VAL A 120 -3.33 3.33 -0.77
C VAL A 120 -4.47 4.19 -1.30
N LEU A 121 -5.45 3.61 -2.02
CA LEU A 121 -6.63 4.34 -2.49
C LEU A 121 -7.42 4.95 -1.32
N LEU A 122 -7.66 4.16 -0.28
CA LEU A 122 -8.33 4.65 0.93
C LEU A 122 -7.52 5.75 1.63
N ALA A 123 -6.19 5.64 1.66
CA ALA A 123 -5.33 6.68 2.20
C ALA A 123 -5.42 8.00 1.42
N TRP A 124 -5.44 7.95 0.08
CA TRP A 124 -5.66 9.12 -0.76
C TRP A 124 -7.02 9.76 -0.50
N HIS A 125 -8.08 8.96 -0.38
CA HIS A 125 -9.41 9.46 -0.03
C HIS A 125 -9.42 10.16 1.34
N ARG A 126 -8.84 9.55 2.38
CA ARG A 126 -8.73 10.15 3.72
C ARG A 126 -7.89 11.43 3.71
N PHE A 127 -6.78 11.42 2.98
CA PHE A 127 -5.94 12.59 2.79
C PHE A 127 -6.69 13.74 2.10
N ALA A 128 -7.46 13.45 1.04
CA ALA A 128 -8.29 14.43 0.34
C ALA A 128 -9.40 15.03 1.23
N ARG A 129 -9.94 14.25 2.17
CA ARG A 129 -10.87 14.74 3.21
C ARG A 129 -10.21 15.58 4.30
N GLY A 130 -8.88 15.75 4.26
CA GLY A 130 -8.14 16.52 5.26
C GLY A 130 -7.91 15.78 6.58
N GLU A 131 -8.08 14.45 6.64
CA GLU A 131 -7.81 13.69 7.85
C GLU A 131 -6.32 13.75 8.22
N ARG A 132 -6.03 14.27 9.43
CA ARG A 132 -4.66 14.35 9.96
C ARG A 132 -4.46 13.34 11.07
N ILE A 133 -3.62 12.34 10.84
CA ILE A 133 -3.30 11.33 11.85
C ILE A 133 -2.03 11.74 12.61
N ALA A 134 -2.15 12.76 13.45
CA ALA A 134 -1.05 13.34 14.23
C ALA A 134 -0.64 12.44 15.42
N LEU A 135 -1.61 11.83 16.11
CA LEU A 135 -1.35 11.07 17.33
C LEU A 135 -0.82 9.66 17.02
N TRP A 136 0.34 9.33 17.59
CA TRP A 136 0.82 7.95 17.66
C TRP A 136 -0.03 7.18 18.67
N ASN A 137 -0.94 6.34 18.17
CA ASN A 137 -1.65 5.38 19.00
C ASN A 137 -0.96 4.01 18.88
N PRO A 138 -0.13 3.60 19.87
CA PRO A 138 0.54 2.31 19.84
C PRO A 138 -0.50 1.18 19.85
N SER A 139 -0.32 0.20 18.97
CA SER A 139 -1.13 -1.02 19.02
C SER A 139 -0.78 -1.82 20.28
N ASP A 140 -1.77 -2.30 21.03
CA ASP A 140 -1.64 -3.18 22.20
C ASP A 140 -0.96 -4.52 21.86
N ARG A 141 0.35 -4.49 21.64
CA ARG A 141 1.18 -5.67 21.42
C ARG A 141 1.89 -6.12 22.69
N LEU A 142 2.04 -5.22 23.67
CA LEU A 142 2.69 -5.49 24.96
C LEU A 142 1.91 -6.53 25.77
N ALA A 143 0.58 -6.51 25.71
CA ALA A 143 -0.26 -7.51 26.39
C ALA A 143 -0.09 -8.95 25.85
N ALA A 144 0.46 -9.10 24.63
CA ALA A 144 0.62 -10.39 23.98
C ALA A 144 2.06 -10.94 24.05
N LEU A 145 2.99 -10.23 24.70
CA LEU A 145 4.34 -10.72 24.95
C LEU A 145 4.33 -11.71 26.12
N PRO A 146 5.16 -12.77 26.07
CA PRO A 146 5.41 -13.58 27.25
C PRO A 146 5.94 -12.67 28.36
N GLN A 147 5.38 -12.77 29.56
CA GLN A 147 5.94 -12.12 30.74
C GLN A 147 7.34 -12.72 30.95
N THR A 148 8.39 -12.00 30.53
CA THR A 148 9.76 -12.39 30.88
C THR A 148 9.89 -12.21 32.38
N GLY A 149 9.68 -13.28 33.15
CA GLY A 149 9.92 -13.29 34.57
C GLY A 149 11.35 -12.87 34.83
N THR A 150 11.53 -11.72 35.48
CA THR A 150 12.79 -11.33 36.09
C THR A 150 13.13 -12.40 37.13
N ARG A 151 14.06 -13.29 36.77
CA ARG A 151 14.85 -14.04 37.75
C ARG A 151 16.05 -13.19 38.14
#